data_AF-A0A3A5R113-F1
#
_entry.id   AF-A0A3A5R113-F1
#
_cell.length_a   1.000
_cell.length_b   1.000
_cell.length_c   1.000
_cell.angle_alpha   90.00
_cell.angle_beta   90.00
_cell.angle_gamma   90.00
#
_symmetry.space_group_name_H-M   'P 1'
#
loop_
_entity.id
_entity.type
_entity.pdbx_description
1 polymer ?
#
loop_
_entity_poly.entity_id
_entity_poly.type
_entity_poly.pdbx_seq_one_letter_code
_entity_poly.pdbx_strand_id
1 'polypeptide(L)'
;MGTSNAKTLNLQDSFLNKVRAEKKTIVIYLLNGFQVRGKVWGFDNFTVIIDCDGRQELIYKHAISTIAPVEAESILVLKKGNDQSVPKE
;
A
#
# COMPACT_ATOMS: atom_id res chain seq x y z
N MET A 1 -16.25 27.87 13.06
CA MET A 1 -15.72 27.68 11.70
C MET A 1 -14.68 26.55 11.76
N GLY A 2 -15.05 25.35 11.33
CA GLY A 2 -14.18 24.18 11.37
C GLY A 2 -14.55 23.27 10.23
N THR A 3 -14.03 23.55 9.03
CA THR A 3 -14.20 22.69 7.87
C THR A 3 -13.35 21.43 8.10
N SER A 4 -14.01 20.31 8.42
CA SER A 4 -13.41 18.98 8.31
C SER A 4 -13.13 18.71 6.83
N ASN A 5 -11.96 19.13 6.34
CA ASN A 5 -11.44 18.64 5.07
C ASN A 5 -11.24 17.14 5.23
N ALA A 6 -12.15 16.35 4.65
CA ALA A 6 -11.94 14.93 4.44
C ALA A 6 -10.67 14.80 3.60
N LYS A 7 -9.53 14.57 4.26
CA LYS A 7 -8.24 14.37 3.60
C LYS A 7 -8.43 13.19 2.66
N THR A 8 -8.39 13.45 1.35
CA THR A 8 -8.39 12.41 0.34
C THR A 8 -7.28 11.43 0.69
N LEU A 9 -7.66 10.20 1.01
CA LEU A 9 -6.72 9.18 1.44
C LEU A 9 -5.82 8.82 0.24
N ASN A 10 -4.52 9.12 0.32
CA ASN A 10 -3.57 8.60 -0.65
C ASN A 10 -3.43 7.09 -0.42
N LEU A 11 -4.06 6.29 -1.28
CA LEU A 11 -4.12 4.83 -1.15
C LEU A 11 -2.73 4.20 -1.21
N GLN A 12 -1.85 4.71 -2.07
CA GLN A 12 -0.50 4.19 -2.26
C GLN A 12 0.35 4.41 -1.00
N ASP A 13 0.40 5.66 -0.51
CA ASP A 13 1.18 5.99 0.68
C ASP A 13 0.60 5.31 1.92
N SER A 14 -0.73 5.23 2.02
CA SER A 14 -1.39 4.57 3.16
C SER A 14 -1.08 3.07 3.18
N PHE A 15 -1.10 2.41 2.02
CA PHE A 15 -0.76 1.00 1.90
C PHE A 15 0.71 0.75 2.25
N LEU A 16 1.63 1.48 1.59
CA LEU A 16 3.08 1.30 1.78
C LEU A 16 3.52 1.65 3.20
N ASN A 17 2.96 2.70 3.81
CA ASN A 17 3.23 3.03 5.20
C ASN A 17 2.79 1.93 6.15
N LYS A 18 1.60 1.35 5.93
CA LYS A 18 1.06 0.32 6.81
C LYS A 18 1.89 -0.97 6.75
N VAL A 19 2.19 -1.47 5.55
CA VAL A 19 3.02 -2.68 5.42
C VAL A 19 4.44 -2.48 5.96
N ARG A 20 5.01 -1.26 5.83
CA ARG A 20 6.30 -0.89 6.42
C ARG A 20 6.23 -0.89 7.95
N ALA A 21 5.26 -0.18 8.52
CA ALA A 21 5.13 -0.02 9.97
C ALA A 21 4.89 -1.37 10.68
N GLU A 22 4.08 -2.24 10.08
CA GLU A 22 3.78 -3.58 10.60
C GLU A 22 4.86 -4.61 10.24
N LYS A 23 5.92 -4.23 9.49
CA LYS A 23 6.98 -5.12 9.02
C LYS A 23 6.43 -6.36 8.29
N LYS A 24 5.31 -6.19 7.56
CA LYS A 24 4.65 -7.27 6.84
C LYS A 24 5.50 -7.71 5.64
N THR A 25 5.56 -9.02 5.45
CA THR A 25 6.20 -9.59 4.26
C THR A 25 5.27 -9.39 3.07
N ILE A 26 5.80 -8.82 1.99
CA ILE A 26 5.10 -8.58 0.74
C ILE A 26 5.82 -9.28 -0.42
N VAL A 27 5.10 -9.45 -1.53
CA VAL A 27 5.64 -9.82 -2.82
C VAL A 27 5.39 -8.65 -3.77
N ILE A 28 6.46 -8.14 -4.38
CA ILE A 28 6.41 -7.20 -5.49
C ILE A 28 6.52 -8.01 -6.77
N TYR A 29 5.51 -7.90 -7.63
CA TYR A 29 5.52 -8.43 -8.98
C TYR A 29 5.96 -7.33 -9.92
N LEU A 30 6.98 -7.61 -10.72
CA LEU A 30 7.48 -6.70 -11.75
C LEU A 30 6.73 -6.93 -13.07
N LEU A 31 6.75 -5.93 -13.95
CA LEU A 31 6.14 -6.00 -15.28
C LEU A 31 6.71 -7.13 -16.16
N ASN A 32 7.97 -7.49 -15.94
CA ASN A 32 8.63 -8.60 -16.65
C ASN A 32 8.32 -9.99 -16.06
N GLY A 33 7.47 -10.07 -15.03
CA GLY A 33 7.08 -11.31 -14.36
C GLY A 33 8.00 -11.75 -13.22
N PHE A 34 9.13 -11.08 -12.98
CA PHE A 34 9.99 -11.37 -11.83
C PHE A 34 9.30 -10.95 -10.53
N GLN A 35 9.62 -11.66 -9.43
CA GLN A 35 9.02 -11.43 -8.12
C GLN A 35 10.09 -11.16 -7.08
N VAL A 36 9.90 -10.11 -6.30
CA VAL A 36 10.75 -9.79 -5.15
C VAL A 36 9.93 -9.96 -3.88
N ARG A 37 10.38 -10.84 -2.99
CA ARG A 37 9.73 -11.07 -1.69
C ARG A 37 10.58 -10.46 -0.60
N GLY A 38 9.95 -9.68 0.29
CA GLY A 38 10.66 -9.05 1.39
C GLY A 38 9.80 -8.09 2.19
N LYS A 39 10.43 -7.22 2.97
CA LYS A 39 9.75 -6.20 3.78
C LYS A 39 10.06 -4.82 3.23
N VAL A 40 9.07 -3.92 3.26
CA VAL A 40 9.32 -2.53 2.89
C VAL A 40 10.22 -1.87 3.93
N TRP A 41 11.40 -1.44 3.50
CA TRP A 41 12.34 -0.67 4.31
C TRP A 41 12.02 0.83 4.23
N GLY A 42 11.73 1.33 3.02
CA GLY A 42 11.38 2.73 2.77
C GLY A 42 10.77 2.92 1.38
N PHE A 43 10.21 4.09 1.10
CA PHE A 43 9.71 4.45 -0.21
C PHE A 43 9.65 5.97 -0.36
N ASP A 44 9.67 6.44 -1.61
CA ASP A 44 9.40 7.82 -1.99
C ASP A 44 8.36 7.86 -3.13
N ASN A 45 8.24 8.95 -3.86
CA ASN A 45 7.28 9.09 -4.96
C ASN A 45 7.50 8.09 -6.12
N PHE A 46 8.74 7.64 -6.35
CA PHE A 46 9.15 6.88 -7.54
C PHE A 46 9.77 5.53 -7.23
N THR A 47 10.16 5.27 -5.99
CA THR A 47 10.93 4.08 -5.58
C THR A 47 10.36 3.43 -4.32
N VAL A 48 10.63 2.13 -4.17
CA VAL A 48 10.42 1.35 -2.96
C VAL A 48 11.72 0.59 -2.67
N ILE A 49 12.22 0.67 -1.44
CA ILE A 49 13.35 -0.13 -0.97
C ILE A 49 12.78 -1.34 -0.22
N ILE A 50 13.16 -2.53 -0.65
CA ILE A 50 12.83 -3.80 -0.02
C ILE A 50 14.06 -4.35 0.70
N ASP A 51 13.86 -4.84 1.92
CA ASP A 51 14.82 -5.71 2.61
C ASP A 51 14.46 -7.17 2.34
N CYS A 52 15.36 -7.86 1.66
CA CYS A 52 15.28 -9.28 1.30
C CYS A 52 16.49 -9.98 1.91
N ASP A 53 16.27 -10.73 2.99
CA ASP A 53 17.31 -11.50 3.70
C ASP A 53 18.57 -10.69 4.06
N GLY A 54 18.39 -9.45 4.52
CA GLY A 54 19.47 -8.55 4.93
C GLY A 54 20.12 -7.79 3.77
N ARG A 55 19.60 -7.93 2.55
CA ARG A 55 20.01 -7.14 1.37
C ARG A 55 18.93 -6.12 1.04
N GLN A 56 19.36 -4.89 0.80
CA GLN A 56 18.48 -3.81 0.36
C GLN A 56 18.44 -3.76 -1.17
N GLU A 57 17.23 -3.78 -1.72
CA GLU A 57 16.97 -3.65 -3.14
C GLU A 57 16.10 -2.41 -3.40
N LEU A 58 16.61 -1.47 -4.18
CA LEU A 58 15.85 -0.30 -4.64
C LEU A 58 15.12 -0.66 -5.93
N ILE A 59 13.79 -0.58 -5.90
CA ILE A 59 12.92 -0.91 -7.01
C ILE A 59 12.19 0.35 -7.47
N TYR A 60 12.28 0.66 -8.75
CA TYR A 60 11.51 1.74 -9.35
C TYR A 60 10.05 1.33 -9.54
N LYS A 61 9.12 2.20 -9.14
CA LYS A 61 7.67 1.96 -9.22
C LYS A 61 7.17 1.74 -10.65
N HIS A 62 7.82 2.33 -11.66
CA HIS A 62 7.45 2.10 -13.05
C HIS A 62 7.70 0.65 -13.53
N ALA A 63 8.52 -0.12 -12.81
CA ALA A 63 8.76 -1.53 -13.10
C ALA A 63 7.82 -2.46 -12.34
N ILE A 64 7.03 -1.95 -11.39
CA ILE A 64 6.13 -2.73 -10.54
C ILE A 64 4.76 -2.85 -11.20
N SER A 65 4.27 -4.09 -11.33
CA SER A 65 2.90 -4.35 -11.75
C SER A 65 1.94 -4.49 -10.56
N THR A 66 2.38 -5.13 -9.47
CA THR A 66 1.53 -5.43 -8.32
C THR A 66 2.35 -5.53 -7.02
N ILE A 67 1.77 -5.10 -5.90
CA ILE A 67 2.31 -5.34 -4.55
C ILE A 67 1.26 -6.08 -3.73
N ALA A 68 1.59 -7.26 -3.22
CA ALA A 68 0.67 -8.10 -2.46
C ALA A 68 1.27 -8.49 -1.10
N PRO A 69 0.54 -8.37 0.02
CA PRO A 69 0.92 -9.00 1.27
C PRO A 69 0.90 -10.53 1.15
N VAL A 70 1.82 -11.21 1.85
CA VAL A 70 1.81 -12.68 1.92
C VAL A 70 0.64 -13.19 2.78
N GLU A 71 0.28 -12.44 3.81
CA GLU A 71 -0.82 -12.77 4.71
C GLU A 71 -2.15 -12.23 4.16
N ALA A 72 -3.24 -13.00 4.32
CA ALA A 72 -4.55 -12.67 3.75
C ALA A 72 -5.31 -11.54 4.48
N GLU A 73 -4.70 -10.92 5.50
CA GLU A 73 -5.33 -9.84 6.23
C GLU A 73 -5.44 -8.56 5.39
N SER A 74 -6.59 -7.90 5.47
CA SER A 74 -6.82 -6.63 4.78
C SER A 74 -5.88 -5.54 5.32
N ILE A 75 -5.01 -5.01 4.45
CA ILE A 75 -4.14 -3.88 4.81
C ILE A 75 -4.97 -2.61 5.00
N LEU A 76 -5.82 -2.25 4.04
CA LEU A 76 -6.64 -1.05 4.13
C LEU A 76 -8.12 -1.43 4.22
N VAL A 77 -8.83 -0.85 5.20
CA VAL A 77 -10.28 -0.93 5.31
C VAL A 77 -10.87 0.37 4.80
N LEU A 78 -11.37 0.36 3.56
CA LEU A 78 -12.09 1.49 3.01
C LEU A 78 -13.54 1.43 3.54
N LYS A 79 -13.94 2.43 4.33
CA LYS A 79 -15.35 2.58 4.69
C LYS A 79 -16.14 2.82 3.40
N LYS A 80 -17.14 1.99 3.11
CA LYS A 80 -18.18 2.33 2.13
C LYS A 80 -18.77 3.68 2.55
N GLY A 81 -18.87 4.62 1.62
CA GLY A 81 -19.50 5.92 1.88
C GLY A 81 -20.92 5.70 2.43
N ASN A 82 -21.33 6.51 3.41
CA ASN A 82 -22.70 6.55 3.87
C ASN A 82 -23.60 6.89 2.68
N ASP A 83 -24.35 5.91 2.19
CA ASP A 83 -25.46 6.13 1.27
C ASP A 83 -26.60 6.78 2.07
N GLN A 84 -26.58 8.11 2.21
CA GLN A 84 -27.70 8.90 2.70
C GLN A 84 -28.65 9.22 1.55
N SER A 85 -29.39 8.21 1.09
CA SER A 85 -30.68 8.36 0.42
C SER A 85 -31.35 7.00 0.56
N VAL A 86 -32.42 6.82 1.33
CA VAL A 86 -33.78 7.31 1.07
C VAL A 86 -34.51 7.38 2.43
N PRO A 87 -35.29 8.44 2.71
CA PRO A 87 -36.18 8.45 3.88
C PRO A 87 -37.23 7.35 3.69
N LYS A 88 -37.34 6.42 4.64
CA LYS A 88 -38.52 5.57 4.70
C LYS A 88 -39.70 6.44 5.15
N GLU A 89 -40.69 6.55 4.28
CA GLU A 89 -42.06 6.94 4.65
C GLU A 89 -42.61 6.04 5.77
#